data_AF-A0A3D3UXT8-F1
#
_entry.id   AF-A0A3D3UXT8-F1
#
_cell.length_a   1.000
_cell.length_b   1.000
_cell.length_c   1.000
_cell.angle_alpha   90.00
_cell.angle_beta   90.00
_cell.angle_gamma   90.00
#
_symmetry.space_group_name_H-M   'P 1'
#
loop_
_entity.id
_entity.type
_entity.pdbx_description
1 polymer ?
#
loop_
_entity_poly.entity_id
_entity_poly.type
_entity_poly.pdbx_seq_one_letter_code
_entity_poly.pdbx_strand_id
1 'polypeptide(L)'
;MMKKIIMMNKIILLMLVLALGLVTNRTNADFTFGTPTNLEPPVNTQDSDGSPHISPDGLSLYFSSGRLGGSGGADLWVSTKETTDENWGTPVN
;
A
#
# COMPACT_ATOMS: atom_id res chain seq x y z
N MET A 1 -2.22 -26.69 56.04
CA MET A 1 -1.67 -27.29 54.80
C MET A 1 -2.55 -27.02 53.57
N MET A 2 -3.86 -27.33 53.59
CA MET A 2 -4.77 -27.12 52.45
C MET A 2 -4.89 -25.67 51.93
N LYS A 3 -4.94 -24.66 52.82
CA LYS A 3 -5.03 -23.24 52.41
C LYS A 3 -3.84 -22.79 51.54
N LYS A 4 -2.64 -23.33 51.80
CA LYS A 4 -1.40 -23.01 51.06
C LYS A 4 -1.42 -23.63 49.66
N ILE A 5 -2.00 -24.82 49.51
CA ILE A 5 -2.17 -25.52 48.24
C ILE A 5 -3.20 -24.81 47.36
N ILE A 6 -4.35 -24.43 47.93
CA ILE A 6 -5.40 -23.69 47.22
C ILE A 6 -4.90 -22.32 46.75
N MET A 7 -4.09 -21.64 47.57
CA MET A 7 -3.46 -20.38 47.20
C MET A 7 -2.44 -20.55 46.06
N MET A 8 -1.63 -21.61 46.11
CA MET A 8 -0.66 -21.94 45.06
C MET A 8 -1.34 -22.20 43.72
N ASN A 9 -2.44 -22.97 43.70
CA ASN A 9 -3.18 -23.27 42.47
C ASN A 9 -3.81 -22.02 41.85
N LYS A 10 -4.28 -21.07 42.67
CA LYS A 10 -4.81 -19.79 42.18
C LYS A 10 -3.72 -18.92 41.55
N ILE A 11 -2.52 -18.92 42.13
CA ILE A 11 -1.36 -18.19 41.58
C ILE A 11 -0.91 -18.82 40.26
N ILE A 12 -0.86 -20.15 40.17
CA ILE A 12 -0.54 -20.87 38.93
C ILE A 12 -1.58 -20.58 37.85
N LEU A 13 -2.88 -20.60 38.20
CA LEU A 13 -3.94 -20.29 37.25
C LEU A 13 -3.87 -18.84 36.75
N LEU A 14 -3.58 -17.89 37.64
CA LEU A 14 -3.40 -16.48 37.27
C LEU A 14 -2.19 -16.29 36.32
N MET A 15 -1.08 -16.96 36.60
CA MET A 15 0.11 -16.95 35.75
C MET A 15 -0.17 -17.54 34.36
N LEU A 16 -0.96 -18.62 34.28
CA LEU A 16 -1.37 -19.23 33.01
C LEU A 16 -2.27 -18.30 32.19
N VAL A 17 -3.24 -17.62 32.83
CA VAL A 17 -4.12 -16.67 32.14
C VAL A 17 -3.35 -15.45 31.63
N LEU A 18 -2.39 -14.93 32.41
CA LEU A 18 -1.52 -13.84 31.99
C LEU A 18 -0.58 -14.24 30.84
N ALA A 19 -0.05 -15.46 30.86
CA ALA A 19 0.80 -15.97 29.78
C ALA A 19 0.02 -16.15 28.45
N LEU A 20 -1.25 -16.56 28.52
CA LEU A 20 -2.12 -16.70 27.35
C LEU A 20 -2.60 -15.35 26.78
N GLY A 21 -2.77 -14.33 27.63
CA GLY A 21 -3.24 -13.00 27.21
C GLY A 21 -2.20 -12.13 26.50
N LEU A 22 -0.91 -12.49 26.55
CA LEU A 22 0.20 -11.71 25.97
C LEU A 22 0.54 -12.08 24.51
N VAL A 23 -0.09 -13.12 23.95
CA VAL A 23 0.11 -13.52 22.55
C VAL A 23 -1.04 -13.01 21.69
N THR A 24 -1.17 -11.69 21.59
CA THR A 24 -1.96 -11.09 20.50
C THR A 24 -1.00 -10.66 19.41
N ASN A 25 -0.74 -11.56 18.46
CA ASN A 25 -0.07 -11.14 17.23
C ASN A 25 -1.03 -10.23 16.48
N ARG A 26 -0.77 -8.92 16.49
CA ARG A 26 -1.35 -8.04 15.48
C ARG A 26 -0.75 -8.51 14.16
N THR A 27 -1.59 -9.03 13.28
CA THR A 27 -1.22 -9.28 11.89
C THR A 27 -1.00 -7.91 11.25
N ASN A 28 0.24 -7.42 11.29
CA ASN A 28 0.63 -6.35 10.38
C ASN A 28 0.77 -6.99 8.99
N ALA A 29 0.28 -6.31 7.96
CA ALA A 29 0.63 -6.70 6.60
C ALA A 29 2.15 -6.50 6.45
N ASP A 30 2.90 -7.58 6.29
CA ASP A 30 4.37 -7.58 6.33
C ASP A 30 5.02 -7.08 5.02
N PHE A 31 4.33 -6.21 4.28
CA PHE A 31 4.90 -5.64 3.07
C PHE A 31 5.46 -4.26 3.39
N THR A 32 6.77 -4.15 3.31
CA THR A 32 7.45 -2.86 3.31
C THR A 32 7.41 -2.31 1.89
N PHE A 33 6.84 -1.13 1.69
CA PHE A 33 6.98 -0.42 0.41
C PHE A 33 8.46 -0.10 0.16
N GLY A 34 8.91 -0.27 -1.08
CA GLY A 34 10.25 0.15 -1.49
C GLY A 34 10.42 1.66 -1.52
N THR A 35 11.64 2.13 -1.79
CA THR A 35 11.90 3.55 -2.06
C THR A 35 11.06 4.02 -3.24
N PRO A 36 10.29 5.12 -3.11
CA PRO A 36 9.53 5.65 -4.23
C PRO A 36 10.49 6.02 -5.37
N THR A 37 10.16 5.59 -6.58
CA THR A 37 10.96 5.81 -7.78
C THR A 37 10.18 6.72 -8.73
N ASN A 38 10.87 7.71 -9.29
CA ASN A 38 10.30 8.57 -10.32
C ASN A 38 10.08 7.75 -11.60
N LEU A 39 8.91 7.87 -12.24
CA LEU A 39 8.62 7.18 -13.50
C LEU A 39 9.30 7.83 -14.71
N GLU A 40 9.96 8.98 -14.51
CA GLU A 40 10.58 9.83 -15.54
C GLU A 40 9.55 10.29 -16.61
N PRO A 41 9.94 11.20 -17.51
CA PRO A 41 9.15 11.47 -18.69
C PRO A 41 8.96 10.18 -19.52
N PRO A 42 7.80 9.99 -20.16
CA PRO A 42 6.75 10.99 -20.39
C PRO A 42 5.64 11.02 -19.32
N VAL A 43 5.68 10.16 -18.30
CA VAL A 43 4.64 10.11 -17.27
C VAL A 43 4.81 11.27 -16.29
N ASN A 44 5.95 11.35 -15.61
CA ASN A 44 6.23 12.44 -14.68
C ASN A 44 6.80 13.63 -15.44
N THR A 45 6.11 14.76 -15.36
CA THR A 45 6.50 16.02 -16.03
C THR A 45 6.68 17.15 -15.02
N GLN A 46 6.90 18.38 -15.50
CA GLN A 46 6.87 19.58 -14.65
C GLN A 46 5.43 20.05 -14.36
N ASP A 47 4.45 19.53 -15.09
CA ASP A 47 3.04 19.89 -14.91
C ASP A 47 2.46 19.27 -13.64
N SER A 48 1.29 19.77 -13.23
CA SER A 48 0.58 19.22 -12.08
C SER A 48 -0.11 17.90 -12.46
N ASP A 49 0.49 16.79 -12.03
CA ASP A 49 -0.02 15.43 -12.18
C ASP A 49 -0.62 14.90 -10.86
N GLY A 50 -1.76 14.20 -10.92
CA GLY A 50 -2.44 13.71 -9.71
C GLY A 50 -3.41 12.56 -9.95
N SER A 51 -3.89 11.99 -8.84
CA SER A 51 -4.91 10.92 -8.82
C SER A 51 -4.59 9.71 -9.73
N PRO A 52 -3.40 9.07 -9.60
CA PRO A 52 -3.04 7.93 -10.45
C PRO A 52 -3.88 6.69 -10.13
N HIS A 53 -4.20 5.93 -11.17
CA HIS A 53 -4.89 4.64 -11.09
C HIS A 53 -4.33 3.68 -12.14
N ILE A 54 -3.84 2.51 -11.71
CA ILE A 54 -3.35 1.45 -12.60
C ILE A 54 -4.50 0.46 -12.86
N SER A 55 -4.70 0.07 -14.12
CA SER A 55 -5.69 -0.95 -14.51
C SER A 55 -5.37 -2.33 -13.89
N PRO A 56 -6.35 -3.24 -13.74
CA PRO A 56 -6.13 -4.55 -13.14
C PRO A 56 -5.08 -5.42 -13.85
N ASP A 57 -4.90 -5.25 -15.17
CA ASP A 57 -3.87 -5.94 -15.96
C ASP A 57 -2.48 -5.30 -15.86
N GLY A 58 -2.37 -4.13 -15.21
CA GLY A 58 -1.12 -3.40 -15.07
C GLY A 58 -0.63 -2.68 -16.33
N LEU A 59 -1.45 -2.62 -17.39
CA LEU A 59 -1.03 -2.12 -18.71
C LEU A 59 -1.49 -0.69 -19.02
N SER A 60 -2.37 -0.11 -18.21
CA SER A 60 -2.85 1.27 -18.34
C SER A 60 -2.70 2.04 -17.03
N LEU A 61 -2.07 3.20 -17.09
CA LEU A 61 -1.97 4.17 -16.00
C LEU A 61 -2.82 5.40 -16.35
N TYR A 62 -3.92 5.57 -15.63
CA TYR A 62 -4.80 6.71 -15.72
C TYR A 62 -4.40 7.75 -14.67
N PHE A 63 -4.41 9.03 -15.01
CA PHE A 63 -4.10 10.11 -14.07
C PHE A 63 -4.68 11.44 -14.56
N SER A 64 -4.85 12.38 -13.64
CA SER A 64 -5.23 13.75 -13.94
C SER A 64 -3.98 14.58 -14.23
N SER A 65 -3.99 15.41 -15.27
CA SER A 65 -2.85 16.26 -15.59
C SER A 65 -3.24 17.57 -16.27
N GLY A 66 -2.54 18.64 -15.92
CA GLY A 66 -2.58 19.94 -16.59
C GLY A 66 -1.62 20.09 -17.78
N ARG A 67 -1.06 18.99 -18.28
CA ARG A 67 -0.11 19.00 -19.40
C ARG A 67 -0.72 19.51 -20.70
N LEU A 68 0.15 20.02 -21.59
CA LEU A 68 -0.25 20.53 -22.90
C LEU A 68 -0.88 19.43 -23.78
N GLY A 69 -1.88 19.82 -24.58
CA GLY A 69 -2.59 18.93 -25.51
C GLY A 69 -3.96 18.47 -24.99
N GLY A 70 -4.35 18.87 -23.78
CA GLY A 70 -5.67 18.64 -23.21
C GLY A 70 -6.76 19.61 -23.72
N SER A 71 -7.95 19.46 -23.19
CA SER A 71 -9.15 20.26 -23.49
C SER A 71 -9.39 21.41 -22.50
N GLY A 72 -8.55 21.58 -21.48
CA GLY A 72 -8.71 22.66 -20.51
C GLY A 72 -7.65 22.68 -19.42
N GLY A 73 -8.11 22.74 -18.17
CA GLY A 73 -7.25 22.73 -16.99
C GLY A 73 -6.64 21.35 -16.74
N ALA A 74 -7.08 20.65 -15.70
CA ALA A 74 -6.67 19.28 -15.46
C ALA A 74 -7.61 18.31 -16.17
N ASP A 75 -7.10 17.56 -17.13
CA ASP A 75 -7.85 16.55 -17.87
C ASP A 75 -7.45 15.12 -17.45
N LEU A 76 -8.20 14.13 -17.91
CA LEU A 76 -7.83 12.71 -17.76
C LEU A 76 -6.80 12.36 -18.85
N TRP A 77 -5.76 11.63 -18.46
CA TRP A 77 -4.73 11.13 -19.35
C TRP A 77 -4.51 9.65 -19.09
N VAL A 78 -4.12 8.90 -20.14
CA VAL A 78 -3.75 7.49 -20.03
C VAL A 78 -2.40 7.24 -20.69
N SER A 79 -1.52 6.54 -19.96
CA SER A 79 -0.30 5.95 -20.49
C SER A 79 -0.46 4.44 -20.58
N THR A 80 -0.03 3.82 -21.68
CA THR A 80 -0.09 2.38 -21.89
C THR A 80 1.29 1.77 -22.11
N LYS A 81 1.39 0.47 -21.86
CA LYS A 81 2.56 -0.37 -22.15
C LYS A 81 2.10 -1.77 -22.59
N GLU A 82 2.91 -2.48 -23.36
CA GLU A 82 2.50 -3.80 -23.89
C GLU A 82 2.64 -4.90 -22.82
N THR A 83 3.61 -4.74 -21.91
CA THR A 83 3.86 -5.70 -20.83
C THR A 83 4.13 -5.00 -19.50
N THR A 84 4.04 -5.73 -18.39
CA THR A 84 4.28 -5.17 -17.06
C THR A 84 5.74 -4.76 -16.82
N ASP A 85 6.68 -5.29 -17.60
CA ASP A 85 8.12 -5.06 -17.46
C ASP A 85 8.64 -3.91 -18.32
N GLU A 86 7.79 -3.34 -19.18
CA GLU A 86 8.12 -2.21 -20.03
C GLU A 86 7.91 -0.86 -19.34
N ASN A 87 8.57 0.16 -19.90
CA ASN A 87 8.33 1.54 -19.52
C ASN A 87 6.96 2.02 -20.02
N TRP A 88 6.39 2.96 -19.28
CA TRP A 88 5.17 3.66 -19.68
C TRP A 88 5.35 4.45 -20.97
N GLY A 89 4.39 4.33 -21.89
CA GLY A 89 4.35 5.08 -23.14
C GLY A 89 3.94 6.54 -22.97
N THR A 90 3.99 7.30 -24.06
CA THR A 90 3.53 8.70 -24.08
C THR A 90 2.04 8.78 -23.71
N PRO A 91 1.67 9.57 -22.69
CA PRO A 91 0.27 9.70 -22.31
C PRO A 91 -0.56 10.39 -23.39
N VAL A 92 -1.80 9.94 -23.55
CA VAL A 92 -2.81 10.54 -24.44
C VAL A 92 -3.99 11.07 -23.62
N ASN A 93 -4.58 12.18 -24.07
CA ASN A 93 -5.77 12.80 -23.49
C ASN A 93 -7.04 12.07 -23.92
#